data_AF-A0A379WQM2-F1
#
_entry.id   AF-A0A379WQM2-F1
#
_cell.length_a   1.000
_cell.length_b   1.000
_cell.length_c   1.000
_cell.angle_alpha   90.00
_cell.angle_beta   90.00
_cell.angle_gamma   90.00
#
_symmetry.space_group_name_H-M   'P 1'
#
loop_
_entity.id
_entity.type
_entity.pdbx_description
1 polymer ?
#
loop_
_entity_poly.entity_id
_entity_poly.type
_entity_poly.pdbx_seq_one_letter_code
_entity_poly.pdbx_strand_id
1 'polypeptide(L)'
;MPSLSKEAALVHDALVARGLETPLRPPMDELDNETRKSLIAGHMTEIMQLLNLDLSDDSLMETPHRIAKMYVDEIFAGLDYANFPKITLIEIK
;
A
#
# COMPACT_ATOMS: atom_id res chain seq x y z
N MET A 1 -3.18 11.68 -13.89
CA MET A 1 -2.77 10.29 -13.71
C MET A 1 -1.67 9.97 -14.70
N PRO A 2 -0.42 9.68 -14.29
CA PRO A 2 0.46 8.95 -15.18
C PRO A 2 -0.21 7.60 -15.47
N SER A 3 -0.40 7.27 -16.75
CA SER A 3 -1.00 5.98 -17.11
C SER A 3 -0.08 4.86 -16.64
N LEU A 4 -0.65 3.75 -16.17
CA LEU A 4 0.08 2.52 -15.87
C LEU A 4 1.00 2.12 -17.04
N SER A 5 2.06 1.37 -16.74
CA SER A 5 2.86 0.77 -17.81
C SER A 5 2.03 -0.23 -18.61
N LYS A 6 2.44 -0.50 -19.85
CA LYS A 6 1.75 -1.46 -20.71
C LYS A 6 1.70 -2.84 -20.06
N GLU A 7 2.81 -3.26 -19.46
CA GLU A 7 2.93 -4.58 -18.82
C GLU A 7 2.08 -4.67 -17.56
N ALA A 8 2.01 -3.60 -16.76
CA ALA A 8 1.15 -3.54 -15.58
C ALA A 8 -0.33 -3.72 -15.96
N ALA A 9 -0.80 -3.00 -16.97
CA ALA A 9 -2.17 -3.12 -17.47
C ALA A 9 -2.48 -4.53 -17.99
N LEU A 10 -1.58 -5.12 -18.79
CA LEU A 10 -1.75 -6.48 -19.33
C LEU A 10 -1.82 -7.54 -18.23
N VAL A 11 -0.99 -7.43 -17.19
CA VAL A 11 -0.99 -8.38 -16.06
C VAL A 11 -2.26 -8.22 -15.23
N HIS A 12 -2.64 -6.99 -14.89
CA HIS A 12 -3.88 -6.71 -14.15
C HIS A 12 -5.10 -7.32 -14.84
N ASP A 13 -5.31 -7.00 -16.12
CA ASP A 13 -6.45 -7.50 -16.88
C ASP A 13 -6.48 -9.04 -16.95
N ALA A 14 -5.31 -9.67 -17.11
CA ALA A 14 -5.17 -11.11 -17.15
C ALA A 14 -5.48 -11.82 -15.82
N LEU A 15 -5.18 -11.17 -14.69
CA LEU A 15 -5.49 -11.67 -13.34
C LEU A 15 -6.98 -11.48 -13.01
N VAL A 16 -7.54 -10.31 -13.32
CA VAL A 16 -8.98 -10.02 -13.18
C VAL A 16 -9.82 -11.01 -13.99
N ALA A 17 -9.47 -11.24 -15.26
CA ALA A 17 -10.19 -12.18 -16.12
C ALA A 17 -10.18 -13.64 -15.62
N ARG A 18 -9.17 -14.01 -14.81
CA ARG A 18 -9.04 -15.35 -14.20
C ARG A 18 -9.56 -15.41 -12.76
N GLY A 19 -10.03 -14.31 -12.20
CA GLY A 19 -10.44 -14.23 -10.79
C GLY A 19 -9.28 -14.44 -9.80
N LEU A 20 -8.05 -14.11 -10.21
CA LEU A 20 -6.84 -14.24 -9.40
C LEU A 20 -6.38 -12.90 -8.79
N GLU A 21 -7.05 -11.81 -9.13
CA GLU A 21 -6.72 -10.50 -8.59
C GLU A 21 -7.02 -10.43 -7.09
N THR A 22 -6.19 -9.69 -6.34
CA THR A 22 -6.45 -9.45 -4.93
C THR A 22 -7.80 -8.73 -4.78
N PRO A 23 -8.70 -9.16 -3.86
CA PRO A 23 -9.99 -8.52 -3.66
C PRO A 23 -9.89 -7.06 -3.19
N LEU A 24 -9.74 -6.14 -4.14
CA LEU A 24 -9.65 -4.70 -3.90
C LEU A 24 -11.00 -4.03 -4.15
N ARG A 25 -11.30 -3.02 -3.34
CA ARG A 25 -12.44 -2.14 -3.58
C ARG A 25 -12.07 -1.12 -4.67
N PRO A 26 -13.02 -0.71 -5.53
CA PRO A 26 -12.80 0.41 -6.42
C PRO A 26 -12.40 1.65 -5.61
N PRO A 27 -11.45 2.47 -6.08
CA PRO A 27 -11.13 3.73 -5.41
C PRO A 27 -12.37 4.62 -5.40
N MET A 28 -12.96 4.84 -4.21
CA MET A 28 -14.19 5.62 -4.05
C MET A 28 -13.94 7.12 -4.06
N ASP A 29 -12.80 7.56 -3.52
CA ASP A 29 -12.31 8.95 -3.53
C ASP A 29 -10.77 8.90 -3.49
N GLU A 30 -10.09 9.75 -4.25
CA GLU A 30 -8.62 9.83 -4.23
C GLU A 30 -8.14 10.48 -2.93
N LEU A 31 -8.07 9.70 -1.85
CA LEU A 31 -7.23 10.06 -0.71
C LEU A 31 -5.77 9.91 -1.12
N ASP A 32 -5.01 11.00 -0.97
CA ASP A 32 -3.56 10.94 -1.13
C ASP A 32 -2.92 10.02 -0.07
N ASN A 33 -1.71 9.53 -0.38
CA ASN A 33 -1.02 8.56 0.48
C ASN A 33 -0.63 9.16 1.84
N GLU A 34 -0.37 10.46 1.94
CA GLU A 34 -0.02 11.10 3.22
C GLU A 34 -1.23 11.15 4.14
N THR A 35 -2.39 11.57 3.64
CA THR A 35 -3.66 11.54 4.36
C THR A 35 -3.99 10.12 4.82
N ARG A 36 -3.78 9.12 3.94
CA ARG A 36 -4.00 7.70 4.29
C ARG A 36 -3.09 7.24 5.43
N LYS A 37 -1.80 7.60 5.39
CA LYS A 37 -0.84 7.30 6.48
C LYS A 37 -1.23 7.99 7.78
N SER A 38 -1.62 9.26 7.75
CA SER A 38 -2.05 9.99 8.96
C SER A 38 -3.27 9.33 9.62
N LEU A 39 -4.26 8.91 8.83
CA LEU A 39 -5.45 8.23 9.35
C LEU A 39 -5.11 6.85 9.93
N ILE A 40 -4.29 6.05 9.24
CA ILE A 40 -3.85 4.75 9.73
C ILE A 40 -3.04 4.91 11.02
N ALA A 41 -2.11 5.88 11.08
CA ALA A 41 -1.33 6.17 12.29
C ALA A 41 -2.25 6.53 13.45
N GLY A 42 -3.26 7.37 13.23
CA GLY A 42 -4.28 7.69 14.24
C GLY A 42 -5.00 6.44 14.77
N HIS A 43 -5.45 5.55 13.88
CA HIS A 43 -6.06 4.29 14.31
C HIS A 43 -5.10 3.37 15.07
N MET A 44 -3.81 3.33 14.68
CA MET A 44 -2.81 2.56 15.38
C MET A 44 -2.50 3.13 16.78
N THR A 45 -2.52 4.45 16.95
CA THR A 45 -2.44 5.11 18.26
C THR A 45 -3.55 4.62 19.18
N GLU A 46 -4.81 4.64 18.71
CA GLU A 46 -5.95 4.15 19.50
C GLU A 46 -5.80 2.65 19.86
N ILE A 47 -5.36 1.82 18.91
CA ILE A 47 -5.09 0.39 19.16
C ILE A 47 -4.02 0.21 20.24
N MET A 48 -2.93 0.98 20.20
CA MET A 48 -1.86 0.89 21.20
C MET A 48 -2.34 1.33 22.59
N GLN A 49 -3.18 2.37 22.67
CA GLN A 49 -3.82 2.79 23.92
C GLN A 49 -4.74 1.70 24.49
N LEU A 50 -5.52 1.01 23.64
CA LEU A 50 -6.36 -0.13 24.04
C LEU A 50 -5.53 -1.31 24.57
N LEU A 51 -4.27 -1.43 24.15
CA LEU A 51 -3.32 -2.42 24.66
C LEU A 51 -2.61 -1.98 25.95
N ASN A 52 -2.97 -0.82 26.51
CA ASN A 52 -2.32 -0.19 27.68
C ASN A 52 -0.82 0.10 27.46
N LEU A 53 -0.42 0.41 26.22
CA LEU A 53 0.94 0.85 25.91
C LEU A 53 1.09 2.36 26.17
N ASP A 54 2.18 2.74 26.83
CA ASP A 54 2.50 4.13 27.11
C ASP A 54 3.19 4.79 25.90
N LEU A 55 2.45 5.62 25.18
CA LEU A 55 2.96 6.34 24.01
C LEU A 55 3.80 7.58 24.38
N SER A 56 3.96 7.90 25.67
CA SER A 56 4.93 8.92 26.12
C SER A 56 6.37 8.39 26.13
N ASP A 57 6.54 7.06 26.08
CA ASP A 57 7.82 6.41 25.89
C ASP A 57 8.39 6.71 24.49
N ASP A 58 9.66 7.09 24.43
CA ASP A 58 10.34 7.51 23.21
C ASP A 58 10.46 6.38 22.18
N SER A 59 10.54 5.13 22.61
CA SER A 59 10.54 3.96 21.73
C SER A 59 9.18 3.78 21.04
N LEU A 60 8.09 4.06 21.76
CA LEU A 60 6.72 3.78 21.31
C LEU A 60 6.07 4.94 20.57
N MET A 61 6.41 6.19 20.89
CA MET A 61 5.81 7.41 20.32
C MET A 61 5.74 7.38 18.78
N GLU A 62 6.80 6.93 18.11
CA GLU A 62 6.89 6.88 16.64
C GLU A 62 6.34 5.57 16.02
N THR A 63 5.92 4.61 16.83
CA THR A 63 5.43 3.30 16.36
C THR A 63 4.18 3.41 15.47
N PRO A 64 3.15 4.21 15.81
CA PRO A 64 1.97 4.36 14.95
C PRO A 64 2.34 4.87 13.55
N HIS A 65 3.26 5.83 13.47
CA HIS A 65 3.74 6.37 12.20
C HIS A 65 4.53 5.32 11.40
N ARG A 66 5.43 4.58 12.05
CA ARG A 66 6.18 3.49 11.40
C ARG A 66 5.25 2.41 10.82
N ILE A 67 4.22 2.01 11.55
CA ILE A 67 3.25 1.01 11.07
C ILE A 67 2.46 1.55 9.88
N ALA A 68 2.01 2.81 9.93
CA ALA A 68 1.30 3.43 8.82
C ALA A 68 2.18 3.52 7.55
N LYS A 69 3.43 3.96 7.68
CA LYS A 69 4.41 3.97 6.59
C LYS A 69 4.64 2.57 6.03
N MET A 70 4.85 1.58 6.89
CA MET A 70 5.06 0.20 6.48
C MET A 70 3.86 -0.33 5.66
N TYR A 71 2.63 -0.05 6.09
CA TYR A 71 1.43 -0.50 5.37
C TYR A 71 1.24 0.19 4.02
N VAL A 72 1.45 1.50 3.93
CA VAL A 72 1.17 2.25 2.69
C VAL A 72 2.31 2.17 1.68
N ASP A 73 3.55 2.32 2.15
CA ASP A 73 4.71 2.52 1.27
C ASP A 73 5.58 1.26 1.10
N GLU A 74 5.39 0.22 1.91
CA GLU A 74 6.29 -0.94 1.96
C GLU A 74 5.57 -2.27 1.68
N ILE A 75 4.97 -2.89 2.71
CA ILE A 75 4.55 -4.30 2.62
C ILE A 75 3.34 -4.50 1.71
N PHE A 76 2.51 -3.47 1.52
CA PHE A 76 1.37 -3.50 0.60
C PHE A 76 1.56 -2.58 -0.61
N ALA A 77 2.78 -2.13 -0.89
CA ALA A 77 3.08 -1.31 -2.07
C ALA A 77 2.68 -2.00 -3.38
N GLY A 78 2.67 -3.35 -3.41
CA GLY A 78 2.24 -4.15 -4.56
C GLY A 78 0.73 -4.10 -4.87
N LEU A 79 -0.11 -3.54 -3.98
CA LEU A 79 -1.52 -3.29 -4.29
C LEU A 79 -1.70 -2.14 -5.29
N ASP A 80 -0.68 -1.29 -5.44
CA ASP A 80 -0.64 -0.22 -6.42
C ASP A 80 0.20 -0.63 -7.64
N TYR A 81 -0.47 -0.77 -8.78
CA TYR A 81 0.18 -1.10 -10.05
C TYR A 81 1.12 0.00 -10.57
N ALA A 82 1.11 1.21 -9.99
CA ALA A 82 2.15 2.21 -10.24
C ALA A 82 3.54 1.72 -9.77
N ASN A 83 3.59 0.79 -8.81
CA ASN A 83 4.81 0.17 -8.33
C ASN A 83 5.21 -1.10 -9.11
N PHE A 84 4.51 -1.43 -10.20
CA PHE A 84 4.82 -2.59 -11.02
C PHE A 84 6.23 -2.47 -11.64
N PRO A 85 7.06 -3.53 -11.61
CA PRO A 85 8.44 -3.44 -12.08
C PRO A 85 8.51 -3.15 -13.58
N LYS A 86 9.53 -2.39 -13.99
CA LYS A 86 9.82 -2.15 -15.40
C LYS A 86 10.36 -3.43 -16.04
N ILE A 87 9.58 -4.00 -16.95
CA ILE A 87 9.95 -5.24 -17.64
C ILE A 87 10.96 -4.93 -18.74
N THR A 88 12.02 -5.73 -18.81
CA THR A 88 13.00 -5.72 -19.91
C THR A 88 13.11 -7.14 -20.44
N LEU A 89 13.04 -7.30 -21.77
CA LEU A 89 13.15 -8.60 -22.44
C LEU A 89 14.36 -8.58 -23.37
N ILE A 90 15.02 -9.73 -23.53
CA ILE A 90 16.11 -9.96 -24.48
C ILE A 90 15.70 -11.17 -25.34
N GLU A 91 15.97 -11.10 -26.65
CA GLU A 91 15.74 -12.20 -27.57
C GLU A 91 16.68 -13.37 -27.26
N ILE A 92 16.12 -14.57 -27.07
CA ILE A 92 16.91 -15.79 -26.85
C ILE A 92 17.21 -16.40 -28.23
N LYS A 93 18.50 -16.56 -28.53
CA LYS A 93 19.01 -17.14 -29.78
C LYS A 93 19.45 -18.59 -29.58
#